data_AF-A0A9D0ZPZ8-F1
#
_entry.id   AF-A0A9D0ZPZ8-F1
#
_cell.length_a   1.000
_cell.length_b   1.000
_cell.length_c   1.000
_cell.angle_alpha   90.00
_cell.angle_beta   90.00
_cell.angle_gamma   90.00
#
_symmetry.space_group_name_H-M   'P 1'
#
loop_
_entity.id
_entity.type
_entity.pdbx_description
1 polymer ?
#
loop_
_entity_poly.entity_id
_entity_poly.type
_entity_poly.pdbx_seq_one_letter_code
_entity_poly.pdbx_strand_id
1 'polypeptide(L)' 'MLNKLVKIIKKIIVSFFLLYGYNVIVPIEAIIPINIITVTLVTIFNFPALICLIIVKILIY' A
#
# COMPACT_ATOMS: atom_id res chain seq x y z
N MET A 1 10.50 12.56 20.86
CA MET A 1 9.41 12.64 19.84
C MET A 1 9.91 12.37 18.42
N LEU A 2 11.11 12.81 18.05
CA LEU A 2 11.74 12.55 16.75
C LEU A 2 11.70 11.06 16.34
N ASN A 3 11.95 10.13 17.27
CA ASN A 3 11.90 8.68 17.00
C ASN A 3 10.51 8.17 16.58
N LYS A 4 9.40 8.83 16.99
CA LYS A 4 8.04 8.46 16.53
C LYS A 4 7.79 8.96 15.12
N LEU A 5 8.19 10.19 14.79
CA LEU A 5 8.10 10.74 13.44
C LEU A 5 8.91 9.93 12.43
N VAL A 6 10.15 9.57 12.76
CA VAL A 6 11.00 8.73 11.90
C VAL A 6 10.37 7.35 11.67
N LYS A 7 9.75 6.75 12.70
CA LYS A 7 9.02 5.48 12.57
C LYS A 7 7.83 5.61 11.62
N ILE A 8 7.07 6.71 11.69
CA ILE A 8 5.94 6.96 10.80
C ILE A 8 6.41 7.12 9.35
N ILE A 9 7.43 7.95 9.11
CA ILE A 9 8.01 8.15 7.77
C ILE A 9 8.50 6.82 7.20
N LYS A 10 9.18 6.00 8.01
CA LYS A 10 9.63 4.67 7.59
C LYS A 10 8.47 3.78 7.17
N LYS A 11 7.35 3.79 7.90
CA LYS A 11 6.14 3.02 7.52
C LYS A 11 5.52 3.51 6.22
N ILE A 12 5.48 4.82 6.00
CA ILE A 12 4.99 5.40 4.74
C ILE A 12 5.86 4.95 3.58
N ILE A 13 7.19 5.05 3.70
CA ILE A 13 8.14 4.59 2.68
C ILE A 13 7.92 3.10 2.37
N VAL A 14 7.82 2.24 3.40
CA VAL A 14 7.54 0.81 3.21
C VAL A 14 6.20 0.59 2.50
N SER A 15 5.19 1.41 2.77
CA SER A 15 3.88 1.30 2.12
C SER A 15 3.95 1.62 0.63
N PHE A 16 4.71 2.65 0.25
CA PHE A 16 5.00 2.94 -1.16
C PHE A 16 5.74 1.77 -1.82
N PHE A 17 6.74 1.20 -1.16
CA PHE A 17 7.46 0.03 -1.70
C PHE A 17 6.55 -1.19 -1.87
N LEU A 18 5.64 -1.45 -0.94
CA LEU A 18 4.69 -2.57 -1.04
C LEU A 18 3.73 -2.38 -2.21
N LEU A 19 3.11 -1.20 -2.32
CA LEU A 19 2.17 -0.90 -3.40
C LEU A 19 2.87 -0.89 -4.77
N TYR A 20 4.04 -0.26 -4.86
CA TYR A 20 4.81 -0.21 -6.10
C TYR A 20 5.33 -1.59 -6.50
N GLY A 21 5.89 -2.34 -5.56
CA GLY A 21 6.39 -3.69 -5.79
C GLY A 21 5.30 -4.62 -6.29
N TYR A 22 4.09 -4.53 -5.73
CA TYR A 22 2.91 -5.22 -6.25
C TYR A 22 2.56 -4.77 -7.68
N ASN A 23 2.46 -3.47 -7.94
CA ASN A 23 2.07 -2.94 -9.25
C ASN A 23 3.05 -3.29 -10.38
N VAL A 24 4.32 -3.55 -10.07
CA VAL A 24 5.33 -3.97 -11.07
C VAL A 24 5.12 -5.40 -11.56
N ILE A 25 4.58 -6.29 -10.72
CA ILE A 25 4.47 -7.72 -11.02
C ILE A 25 3.09 -8.13 -11.55
N VAL A 26 2.13 -7.21 -11.59
CA VAL A 26 0.75 -7.48 -12.02
C VAL A 26 0.43 -6.80 -13.35
N PRO A 27 -0.54 -7.35 -14.12
CA PRO A 27 -0.98 -6.71 -15.35
C PRO A 27 -1.70 -5.38 -15.05
N ILE A 28 -1.83 -4.54 -16.08
CA ILE A 28 -2.32 -3.16 -15.97
C ILE A 28 -3.72 -3.08 -15.33
N GLU A 29 -4.57 -4.05 -15.63
CA GLU A 29 -5.94 -4.12 -15.14
C GLU A 29 -5.99 -4.31 -13.62
N ALA A 30 -4.97 -4.96 -13.04
CA ALA A 30 -4.86 -5.27 -11.61
C ALA A 30 -4.08 -4.23 -10.81
N ILE A 31 -3.60 -3.14 -11.44
CA ILE A 31 -2.86 -2.08 -10.75
C ILE A 31 -3.72 -1.44 -9.66
N ILE A 32 -3.17 -1.36 -8.44
CA ILE A 32 -3.75 -0.61 -7.33
C ILE A 32 -3.24 0.84 -7.43
N PRO A 33 -4.12 1.85 -7.51
CA PRO A 33 -3.69 3.24 -7.61
C PRO A 33 -2.91 3.67 -6.35
N ILE A 34 -1.77 4.31 -6.54
CA ILE A 34 -0.95 4.85 -5.45
C ILE A 34 -1.43 6.28 -5.14
N ASN A 35 -2.29 6.42 -4.13
CA ASN A 35 -2.82 7.70 -3.68
C ASN A 35 -2.83 7.77 -2.14
N ILE A 36 -3.25 8.91 -1.60
CA ILE A 36 -3.26 9.15 -0.14
C ILE A 36 -4.07 8.07 0.59
N ILE A 37 -5.18 7.60 0.04
CA ILE A 37 -6.05 6.61 0.68
C ILE A 37 -5.35 5.25 0.74
N THR A 38 -4.87 4.73 -0.39
CA THR A 38 -4.22 3.41 -0.45
C THR A 38 -2.92 3.37 0.34
N VAL A 39 -2.11 4.42 0.25
CA VAL A 39 -0.88 4.54 1.05
C VAL A 39 -1.19 4.61 2.54
N THR A 40 -2.22 5.36 2.96
CA THR A 40 -2.63 5.46 4.37
C THR A 40 -3.12 4.12 4.91
N LEU A 41 -3.95 3.41 4.15
CA LEU A 41 -4.44 2.08 4.53
C LEU A 41 -3.27 1.10 4.72
N VAL A 42 -2.34 1.06 3.77
CA VAL A 42 -1.14 0.20 3.88
C VAL A 42 -0.21 0.69 5.00
N THR A 43 -0.14 1.99 5.29
CA THR A 43 0.71 2.50 6.40
C THR A 43 0.17 2.08 7.77
N ILE A 44 -1.15 2.06 7.94
CA ILE A 44 -1.80 1.69 9.21
C ILE A 44 -1.81 0.17 9.38
N PHE A 45 -2.19 -0.56 8.34
CA PHE A 45 -2.48 -2.00 8.41
C PHE A 45 -1.42 -2.89 7.75
N ASN A 46 -0.41 -2.33 7.08
CA ASN A 46 0.67 -3.05 6.37
C ASN A 46 0.15 -4.06 5.34
N PHE A 47 0.73 -5.27 5.35
CA PHE A 47 0.45 -6.35 4.40
C PHE A 47 -1.03 -6.81 4.39
N PRO A 48 -1.74 -6.91 5.54
CA PRO A 48 -3.19 -7.12 5.55
C PRO A 48 -3.98 -6.17 4.65
N ALA A 49 -3.70 -4.86 4.69
CA ALA A 49 -4.39 -3.90 3.82
C ALA A 49 -4.05 -4.13 2.35
N LEU A 50 -2.80 -4.48 2.02
CA LEU A 50 -2.42 -4.81 0.65
C LEU A 50 -3.26 -5.99 0.13
N ILE A 51 -3.38 -7.08 0.90
CA ILE A 51 -4.20 -8.23 0.52
C ILE A 51 -5.66 -7.83 0.30
N CYS A 52 -6.25 -7.04 1.21
CA CYS A 52 -7.64 -6.58 1.05
C CYS A 52 -7.81 -5.72 -0.22
N LEU A 53 -6.87 -4.82 -0.51
CA LEU A 53 -6.90 -4.00 -1.72
C LEU A 53 -6.81 -4.86 -2.99
N ILE A 54 -5.98 -5.91 -2.98
CA ILE A 54 -5.89 -6.88 -4.07
C ILE A 54 -7.23 -7.60 -4.27
N ILE A 55 -7.83 -8.10 -3.19
CA ILE A 55 -9.13 -8.80 -3.25
C ILE A 55 -10.22 -7.88 -3.82
N VAL A 56 -10.30 -6.64 -3.32
CA VAL A 56 -11.25 -5.63 -3.82
C VAL A 56 -11.02 -5.35 -5.30
N LYS A 57 -9.75 -5.24 -5.71
CA LYS A 57 -9.37 -4.93 -7.09
C LYS A 57 -9.59 -6.08 -8.08
N ILE A 58 -9.65 -7.33 -7.63
CA ILE A 58 -9.85 -8.51 -8.48
C ILE A 58 -11.32 -8.94 -8.51
N LEU A 59 -12.04 -8.81 -7.39
CA LEU A 59 -13.40 -9.34 -7.26
C LEU A 59 -14.50 -8.31 -7.53
N ILE A 60 -14.23 -7.01 -7.32
CA ILE A 60 -15.27 -5.96 -7.38
C ILE A 60 -15.07 -5.04 -8.58
N TYR A 61 -13.83 -4.71 -8.90
CA TYR A 61 -13.42 -3.84 -10.01
C TYR A 61 -12.70 -4.62 -11.10
#